data_AF-A0A7J8JVV7-F1
#
_entry.id   AF-A0A7J8JVV7-F1
#
_cell.length_a   1.000
_cell.length_b   1.000
_cell.length_c   1.000
_cell.angle_alpha   90.00
_cell.angle_beta   90.00
_cell.angle_gamma   90.00
#
_symmetry.space_group_name_H-M   'P 1'
#
loop_
_entity.id
_entity.type
_entity.pdbx_description
1 polymer ?
#
loop_
_entity_poly.entity_id
_entity_poly.type
_entity_poly.pdbx_seq_one_letter_code
_entity_poly.pdbx_strand_id
1 'polypeptide(L)'
;MLATRDSLHSKRLTRLKVKGWKKFFQANGNGKKAGLTILMSDKINVKTRAIISDREGHYIILKGAIQQENITLVNIYAPNMGTPKYILKFLEDFEEEINSNTIIVGDFNMPLTPLDISSTQKINKDI
;
A
#
# COMPACT_ATOMS: atom_id res chain seq x y z
N MET A 1 1.77 -27.77 -25.44
CA MET A 1 0.34 -27.36 -25.45
C MET A 1 0.14 -26.40 -24.30
N LEU A 2 -0.02 -25.11 -24.61
CA LEU A 2 -0.17 -24.01 -23.64
C LEU A 2 -1.56 -24.05 -23.01
N ALA A 3 -1.62 -23.94 -21.68
CA ALA A 3 -2.82 -23.46 -21.00
C ALA A 3 -2.43 -22.19 -20.24
N THR A 4 -2.68 -21.04 -20.88
CA THR A 4 -2.71 -19.73 -20.23
C THR A 4 -3.71 -19.79 -19.09
N ARG A 5 -3.23 -19.68 -17.85
CA ARG A 5 -4.05 -19.68 -16.63
C ARG A 5 -4.75 -18.33 -16.46
N ASP A 6 -5.64 -18.01 -17.39
CA ASP A 6 -6.61 -16.90 -17.31
C ASP A 6 -7.87 -17.30 -16.52
N SER A 7 -7.72 -18.10 -15.45
CA SER A 7 -8.88 -18.61 -14.69
C SER A 7 -8.71 -18.45 -13.19
N LEU A 8 -8.63 -17.20 -12.71
CA LEU A 8 -9.00 -16.83 -11.33
C LEU A 8 -9.11 -15.32 -11.07
N HIS A 9 -9.46 -14.49 -12.06
CA HIS A 9 -9.49 -13.02 -11.90
C HIS A 9 -10.89 -12.37 -12.01
N SER A 10 -11.97 -13.05 -11.58
CA SER A 10 -13.35 -12.62 -11.90
C SER A 10 -14.38 -12.57 -10.76
N LYS A 11 -14.02 -12.79 -9.48
CA LYS A 11 -15.02 -12.70 -8.39
C LYS A 11 -14.60 -11.71 -7.29
N ARG A 12 -15.30 -10.56 -7.30
CA ARG A 12 -15.22 -9.39 -6.39
C ARG A 12 -14.23 -8.28 -6.74
N LEU A 13 -14.42 -7.65 -7.90
CA LEU A 13 -14.24 -6.19 -7.95
C LEU A 13 -15.49 -5.56 -7.32
N THR A 14 -15.46 -5.28 -6.02
CA THR A 14 -16.35 -4.26 -5.45
C THR A 14 -16.03 -2.97 -6.19
N ARG A 15 -16.88 -2.64 -7.18
CA ARG A 15 -16.69 -1.56 -8.14
C ARG A 15 -16.84 -0.21 -7.44
N LEU A 16 -15.79 0.20 -6.72
CA LEU A 16 -15.55 1.60 -6.35
C LEU A 16 -15.50 2.38 -7.67
N LYS A 17 -16.66 2.90 -8.08
CA LYS A 17 -16.83 3.72 -9.28
C LYS A 17 -16.90 5.16 -8.85
N VAL A 18 -15.73 5.78 -8.70
CA VAL A 18 -15.65 7.20 -8.41
C VAL A 18 -15.43 7.93 -9.74
N LYS A 19 -16.34 8.84 -10.09
CA LYS A 19 -16.26 9.63 -11.34
C LYS A 19 -14.94 10.41 -11.33
N GLY A 20 -14.13 10.24 -12.39
CA GLY A 20 -12.82 10.89 -12.51
C GLY A 20 -11.66 10.17 -11.83
N TRP A 21 -11.84 8.92 -11.38
CA TRP A 21 -10.82 8.08 -10.74
C TRP A 21 -10.90 6.64 -11.26
N LYS A 22 -10.51 6.42 -12.52
CA LYS A 22 -10.65 5.12 -13.19
C LYS A 22 -9.52 4.14 -12.91
N LYS A 23 -8.33 4.64 -12.55
CA LYS A 23 -7.16 3.81 -12.24
C LYS A 23 -7.18 3.46 -10.76
N PHE A 24 -7.24 2.16 -10.44
CA PHE A 24 -7.16 1.65 -9.08
C PHE A 24 -6.21 0.45 -9.01
N PHE A 25 -5.44 0.36 -7.94
CA PHE A 25 -4.52 -0.73 -7.65
C PHE A 25 -4.81 -1.24 -6.24
N GLN A 26 -4.84 -2.55 -6.05
CA GLN A 26 -5.30 -3.16 -4.80
C GLN A 26 -4.39 -4.29 -4.34
N ALA A 27 -4.18 -4.38 -3.04
CA ALA A 27 -3.68 -5.55 -2.35
C ALA A 27 -4.78 -6.02 -1.40
N ASN A 28 -5.16 -7.30 -1.48
CA ASN A 28 -6.26 -7.85 -0.69
C ASN A 28 -5.79 -9.15 -0.04
N GLY A 29 -5.96 -9.22 1.28
CA GLY A 29 -5.74 -10.43 2.05
C GLY A 29 -6.85 -11.45 1.91
N ASN A 30 -6.55 -12.67 2.36
CA ASN A 30 -7.57 -13.70 2.49
C ASN A 30 -8.63 -13.31 3.55
N GLY A 31 -9.91 -13.58 3.24
CA GLY A 31 -10.97 -13.57 4.25
C GLY A 31 -11.43 -12.20 4.78
N LYS A 32 -11.40 -11.12 3.98
CA LYS A 32 -11.82 -9.74 4.36
C LYS A 32 -11.03 -9.13 5.54
N LYS A 33 -9.83 -9.62 5.84
CA LYS A 33 -9.05 -9.22 7.03
C LYS A 33 -8.18 -7.99 6.83
N ALA A 34 -7.58 -7.84 5.65
CA ALA A 34 -6.76 -6.70 5.29
C ALA A 34 -6.90 -6.41 3.80
N GLY A 35 -6.80 -5.14 3.44
CA GLY A 35 -6.91 -4.70 2.07
C GLY A 35 -6.74 -3.20 1.95
N LEU A 36 -6.02 -2.79 0.92
CA LEU A 36 -5.69 -1.41 0.66
C LEU A 36 -5.76 -1.11 -0.82
N THR A 37 -6.00 0.16 -1.14
CA THR A 37 -6.24 0.61 -2.51
C THR A 37 -5.51 1.93 -2.75
N ILE A 38 -4.85 2.05 -3.90
CA ILE A 38 -4.42 3.33 -4.46
C ILE A 38 -5.39 3.68 -5.59
N LEU A 39 -6.05 4.83 -5.48
CA LEU A 39 -6.87 5.41 -6.54
C LEU A 39 -6.12 6.58 -7.16
N MET A 40 -6.13 6.69 -8.49
CA MET A 40 -5.52 7.82 -9.18
C MET A 40 -6.53 8.56 -10.04
N SER A 41 -6.49 9.88 -9.93
CA SER A 41 -7.35 10.75 -10.71
C SER A 41 -7.05 10.63 -12.20
N ASP A 42 -8.10 10.64 -13.02
CA ASP A 42 -8.01 10.66 -14.48
C ASP A 42 -7.28 11.92 -14.99
N LYS A 43 -7.17 12.96 -14.16
CA LYS A 43 -6.44 14.19 -14.48
C LYS A 43 -4.93 14.02 -14.45
N ILE A 44 -4.42 12.96 -13.82
CA ILE A 44 -2.98 12.73 -13.67
C ILE A 44 -2.56 11.64 -14.66
N ASN A 45 -1.71 12.00 -15.62
CA ASN A 45 -1.14 11.04 -16.55
C ASN A 45 0.03 10.28 -15.92
N VAL A 46 -0.29 9.26 -15.12
CA VAL A 46 0.72 8.34 -14.58
C VAL A 46 0.98 7.20 -15.56
N LYS A 47 2.26 6.98 -15.86
CA LYS A 47 2.77 5.79 -16.56
C LYS A 47 3.19 4.76 -15.52
N THR A 48 2.38 3.72 -15.32
CA THR A 48 2.69 2.61 -14.40
C THR A 48 3.81 1.74 -14.97
N ARG A 49 4.78 1.37 -14.15
CA ARG A 49 5.91 0.50 -14.51
C ARG A 49 5.89 -0.83 -13.77
N ALA A 50 5.63 -0.80 -12.47
CA ALA A 50 5.54 -1.99 -11.64
C ALA A 50 4.53 -1.80 -10.52
N ILE A 51 3.92 -2.92 -10.10
CA ILE A 51 3.02 -3.01 -8.96
C ILE A 51 3.53 -4.19 -8.13
N ILE A 52 3.91 -3.93 -6.88
CA ILE A 52 4.39 -4.94 -5.94
C ILE A 52 3.42 -4.93 -4.77
N SER A 53 2.91 -6.08 -4.37
CA SER A 53 1.99 -6.19 -3.23
C SER A 53 2.17 -7.52 -2.52
N ASP A 54 1.80 -7.56 -1.25
CA ASP A 54 1.71 -8.82 -0.53
C ASP A 54 0.37 -9.54 -0.77
N ARG A 55 0.36 -10.81 -0.38
CA ARG A 55 -0.84 -11.65 -0.43
C ARG A 55 -1.76 -11.43 0.77
N GLU A 56 -1.30 -10.76 1.81
CA GLU A 56 -2.08 -10.49 3.01
C GLU A 56 -2.77 -9.12 2.95
N GLY A 57 -2.41 -8.25 2.01
CA GLY A 57 -3.05 -6.95 1.82
C GLY A 57 -2.55 -5.87 2.78
N HIS A 58 -1.33 -6.01 3.30
CA HIS A 58 -0.68 -5.06 4.19
C HIS A 58 0.17 -4.03 3.46
N TYR A 59 0.57 -4.24 2.20
CA TYR A 59 1.16 -3.15 1.41
C TYR A 59 0.89 -3.25 -0.09
N ILE A 60 0.99 -2.10 -0.77
CA ILE A 60 1.14 -2.00 -2.21
C ILE A 60 2.17 -0.91 -2.54
N ILE A 61 3.09 -1.24 -3.43
CA ILE A 61 4.09 -0.35 -4.00
C ILE A 61 3.77 -0.18 -5.48
N LEU A 62 3.46 1.05 -5.88
CA LEU A 62 3.25 1.44 -7.26
C LEU A 62 4.46 2.24 -7.74
N LYS A 63 5.20 1.68 -8.69
CA LYS A 63 6.26 2.41 -9.40
C LYS A 63 5.71 2.95 -10.71
N GLY A 64 6.02 4.20 -11.00
CA GLY A 64 5.59 4.83 -12.24
C GLY A 64 6.36 6.11 -12.57
N ALA A 65 5.78 6.88 -13.48
CA ALA A 65 6.26 8.21 -13.80
C ALA A 65 5.12 9.20 -14.02
N ILE A 66 5.31 10.43 -13.56
CA ILE A 66 4.42 11.58 -13.78
C ILE A 66 5.27 12.68 -14.42
N GLN A 67 4.83 13.22 -15.57
CA GLN A 67 5.59 14.27 -16.27
C GLN A 67 7.07 13.91 -16.50
N GLN A 68 7.33 12.64 -16.85
CA GLN A 68 8.67 12.04 -17.06
C GLN A 68 9.50 11.82 -15.78
N GLU A 69 9.09 12.36 -14.64
CA GLU A 69 9.72 12.10 -13.34
C GLU A 69 9.30 10.75 -12.79
N ASN A 70 10.27 9.95 -12.34
CA ASN A 70 10.02 8.67 -11.68
C ASN A 70 9.41 8.92 -10.30
N ILE A 71 8.38 8.15 -9.95
CA ILE A 71 7.74 8.18 -8.64
C ILE A 71 7.53 6.76 -8.10
N THR A 72 7.65 6.61 -6.80
CA THR A 72 7.23 5.41 -6.07
C THR A 72 6.16 5.81 -5.07
N LEU A 73 4.97 5.21 -5.15
CA LEU A 73 3.91 5.36 -4.16
C LEU A 73 3.80 4.07 -3.36
N VAL A 74 3.93 4.17 -2.05
CA VAL A 74 3.76 3.06 -1.11
C VAL A 74 2.53 3.36 -0.27
N ASN A 75 1.56 2.44 -0.24
CA ASN A 75 0.47 2.44 0.72
C ASN A 75 0.62 1.24 1.65
N ILE A 76 0.73 1.47 2.95
CA ILE A 76 0.94 0.45 3.99
C ILE A 76 -0.23 0.40 4.98
N TYR A 77 -0.58 -0.81 5.41
CA TYR A 77 -1.48 -1.08 6.51
C TYR A 77 -0.76 -2.01 7.48
N ALA A 78 -0.23 -1.45 8.58
CA ALA A 78 0.54 -2.21 9.55
C ALA A 78 -0.39 -2.99 10.51
N PRO A 79 -0.02 -4.24 10.88
CA PRO A 79 -0.80 -5.02 11.82
C PRO A 79 -0.81 -4.36 13.21
N ASN A 80 -1.88 -4.56 13.99
CA ASN A 80 -2.01 -4.00 15.35
C ASN A 80 -0.96 -4.53 16.34
N MET A 81 -0.42 -5.72 16.09
CA MET A 81 0.52 -6.41 16.97
C MET A 81 1.89 -6.47 16.32
N GLY A 82 2.92 -6.08 17.05
CA GLY A 82 4.30 -6.10 16.55
C GLY A 82 4.61 -5.02 15.52
N THR A 83 3.82 -3.93 15.50
CA THR A 83 3.90 -2.85 14.52
C THR A 83 5.30 -2.29 14.30
N PRO A 84 6.08 -1.92 15.35
CA PRO A 84 7.39 -1.32 15.13
C PRO A 84 8.34 -2.26 14.37
N LYS A 85 8.35 -3.55 14.75
CA LYS A 85 9.14 -4.58 14.07
C LYS A 85 8.68 -4.81 12.63
N TYR A 86 7.37 -4.78 12.39
CA TYR A 86 6.82 -4.92 11.04
C TYR A 86 7.25 -3.77 10.12
N ILE A 87 7.14 -2.51 10.60
CA ILE A 87 7.53 -1.33 9.82
C ILE A 87 9.03 -1.33 9.52
N LEU A 88 9.88 -1.60 10.52
CA LEU A 88 11.33 -1.68 10.32
C LEU A 88 11.69 -2.73 9.28
N LYS A 89 11.13 -3.94 9.42
CA LYS A 89 11.34 -5.01 8.46
C LYS A 89 10.86 -4.65 7.05
N PHE A 90 9.71 -3.97 6.94
CA PHE A 90 9.21 -3.51 5.65
C PHE A 90 10.18 -2.51 4.99
N LEU A 91 10.72 -1.56 5.75
CA LEU A 91 11.67 -0.59 5.21
C LEU A 91 12.99 -1.24 4.78
N GLU A 92 13.47 -2.25 5.54
CA GLU A 92 14.65 -3.05 5.19
C GLU A 92 14.41 -3.90 3.92
N ASP A 93 13.31 -4.65 3.88
CA ASP A 93 12.99 -5.55 2.76
C ASP A 93 12.77 -4.79 1.43
N PHE A 94 12.42 -3.50 1.50
CA PHE A 94 12.14 -2.64 0.34
C PHE A 94 13.08 -1.44 0.20
N GLU A 95 14.26 -1.48 0.82
CA GLU A 95 15.23 -0.39 0.77
C GLU A 95 15.58 0.01 -0.67
N GLU A 96 15.82 -0.97 -1.56
CA GLU A 96 16.13 -0.72 -2.98
C GLU A 96 14.97 -0.11 -3.77
N GLU A 97 13.73 -0.28 -3.29
CA GLU A 97 12.53 0.27 -3.93
C GLU A 97 12.24 1.70 -3.48
N ILE A 98 12.73 2.07 -2.30
CA ILE A 98 12.60 3.39 -1.68
C ILE A 98 13.73 4.29 -2.20
N ASN A 99 13.36 5.42 -2.77
CA ASN A 99 14.26 6.42 -3.32
C ASN A 99 13.80 7.83 -2.98
N SER A 100 14.54 8.86 -3.41
CA SER A 100 14.23 10.27 -3.16
C SER A 100 12.83 10.70 -3.61
N ASN A 101 12.24 10.03 -4.60
CA ASN A 101 10.92 10.32 -5.16
C ASN A 101 9.86 9.33 -4.66
N THR A 102 10.01 8.85 -3.42
CA THR A 102 9.08 7.93 -2.78
C THR A 102 8.14 8.64 -1.82
N ILE A 103 6.85 8.31 -1.93
CA ILE A 103 5.82 8.74 -0.97
C ILE A 103 5.32 7.48 -0.27
N ILE A 104 5.53 7.39 1.04
CA ILE A 104 4.99 6.33 1.89
C ILE A 104 3.84 6.91 2.69
N VAL A 105 2.66 6.32 2.53
CA VAL A 105 1.42 6.71 3.20
C VAL A 105 0.70 5.48 3.71
N GLY A 106 -0.30 5.69 4.56
CA GLY A 106 -1.18 4.65 5.03
C GLY A 106 -1.33 4.67 6.54
N ASP A 107 -1.79 3.55 7.09
CA ASP A 107 -1.96 3.38 8.53
C ASP A 107 -0.76 2.62 9.08
N PHE A 108 0.16 3.38 9.68
CA PHE A 108 1.32 2.82 10.35
C PHE A 108 0.96 2.13 11.65
N ASN A 109 -0.24 2.34 12.20
CA ASN A 109 -0.73 1.70 13.42
C ASN A 109 0.20 1.82 14.64
N MET A 110 1.03 2.87 14.63
CA MET A 110 1.93 3.28 15.71
C MET A 110 2.06 4.81 15.72
N PRO A 111 2.21 5.44 16.88
CA PRO A 111 2.58 6.85 16.95
C PRO A 111 3.99 7.04 16.38
N LEU A 112 4.18 8.08 15.57
CA LEU A 112 5.50 8.45 15.04
C LEU A 112 6.19 9.45 15.97
N THR A 113 5.40 10.24 16.68
CA THR A 113 5.83 11.24 17.65
C THR A 113 4.96 11.18 18.89
N PRO A 114 5.43 11.73 20.04
CA PRO A 114 4.60 11.85 21.23
C PRO A 114 3.30 12.66 21.01
N LEU A 115 3.27 13.53 20.00
CA LEU A 115 2.10 14.33 19.65
C LEU A 115 0.98 13.49 19.01
N ASP A 116 1.30 12.33 18.45
CA ASP A 116 0.32 11.41 17.84
C ASP A 116 -0.42 10.59 18.91
N ILE A 117 0.03 10.65 20.16
CA ILE A 117 -0.50 9.85 21.26
C ILE A 117 -1.67 10.61 21.89
N SER A 118 -2.85 9.99 21.85
CA SER A 118 -4.01 10.55 22.55
C SER A 118 -3.76 10.56 24.06
N SER A 119 -4.31 11.56 24.76
CA SER A 119 -4.18 11.71 26.22
C SER A 119 -4.73 10.52 27.03
N THR A 120 -5.52 9.64 26.40
CA THR A 120 -6.13 8.45 27.01
C THR A 120 -5.40 7.15 26.68
N GLN A 121 -4.42 7.17 25.77
CA GLN A 121 -3.62 5.98 25.43
C GLN A 121 -2.51 5.75 26.46
N LYS A 122 -2.47 4.53 27.00
CA LYS A 122 -1.33 4.05 27.80
C LYS A 122 -0.24 3.56 26.84
N ILE A 123 0.94 4.15 26.92
CA ILE A 123 2.12 3.68 26.19
C ILE A 123 2.63 2.43 26.91
N ASN A 124 2.62 1.28 26.24
CA ASN A 124 3.50 0.17 26.64
C ASN A 124 4.92 0.59 26.29
N LYS A 125 5.79 0.68 27.30
CA LYS A 125 7.17 1.18 27.18
C LYS A 125 8.13 0.24 26.45
N ASP A 126 7.61 -0.77 25.74
CA ASP A 126 8.42 -1.73 25.00
C ASP A 126 8.67 -1.23 23.56
N ILE A 127 9.24 -0.02 23.46
CA ILE A 127 9.89 0.48 22.24
C ILE A 127 11.39 0.20 22.37
#